data_AF-A0A2E0HU09-F1
#
_entry.id   AF-A0A2E0HU09-F1
#
_cell.length_a   1.000
_cell.length_b   1.000
_cell.length_c   1.000
_cell.angle_alpha   90.00
_cell.angle_beta   90.00
_cell.angle_gamma   90.00
#
_symmetry.space_group_name_H-M   'P 1'
#
loop_
_entity.id
_entity.type
_entity.pdbx_description
1 polymer ?
#
loop_
_entity_poly.entity_id
_entity_poly.type
_entity_poly.pdbx_seq_one_letter_code
_entity_poly.pdbx_strand_id
1 'polypeptide(L)'
;MKLSINLNKIALLRNSRGSNNPDIKEFAITALEENILGLTVHPRPDSRHITYDDLKRIKILTSEYNKEFNIEGNPVEAPSSRYKGYIQLIEEFKPTQATLVPDATNQLTSDHGWEIQDLNTANYIENIKKNCTRCSVFINAGTNLNELSNNAIDAIEIYTGPFADAVKQKNSKLIDNELSKIVFTSEIAKQRNMRVNAGHDLDLINLPLLIDLNLIDEVSIGHAIISESLNKGFKKTISEYIKLIHG
;
A
#
# COMPACT_ATOMS: atom_id res chain seq x y z
N MET A 1 -14.22 3.86 3.19
CA MET A 1 -12.75 3.94 3.26
C MET A 1 -12.22 3.45 4.61
N LYS A 2 -11.07 2.78 4.61
CA LYS A 2 -10.35 2.26 5.78
C LYS A 2 -8.86 2.59 5.67
N LEU A 3 -8.13 2.68 6.78
CA LEU A 3 -6.71 3.05 6.80
C LEU A 3 -5.81 1.85 7.07
N SER A 4 -4.82 1.61 6.20
CA SER A 4 -3.66 0.77 6.49
C SER A 4 -2.41 1.64 6.63
N ILE A 5 -1.63 1.44 7.68
CA ILE A 5 -0.44 2.26 7.94
C ILE A 5 0.80 1.58 7.39
N ASN A 6 1.49 2.25 6.47
CA ASN A 6 2.73 1.75 5.90
C ASN A 6 3.94 2.13 6.76
N LEU A 7 4.66 1.12 7.29
CA LEU A 7 5.77 1.30 8.24
C LEU A 7 7.17 1.40 7.60
N ASN A 8 7.26 1.42 6.26
CA ASN A 8 8.55 1.42 5.54
C ASN A 8 9.48 2.55 6.01
N LYS A 9 8.95 3.76 6.25
CA LYS A 9 9.77 4.92 6.64
C LYS A 9 10.29 4.84 8.08
N ILE A 10 9.61 4.12 8.98
CA ILE A 10 10.14 3.83 10.33
C ILE A 10 11.38 2.93 10.22
N ALA A 11 11.28 1.85 9.45
CA ALA A 11 12.43 0.96 9.21
C ALA A 11 13.58 1.68 8.47
N LEU A 12 13.27 2.56 7.50
CA LEU A 12 14.28 3.37 6.83
C LEU A 12 15.06 4.25 7.82
N LEU A 13 14.33 4.95 8.70
CA LEU A 13 14.96 5.81 9.72
C LEU A 13 15.84 4.99 10.66
N ARG A 14 15.35 3.84 11.13
CA ARG A 14 16.14 2.90 11.96
C ARG A 14 17.42 2.45 11.24
N ASN A 15 17.29 1.98 10.00
CA ASN A 15 18.41 1.43 9.24
C ASN A 15 19.47 2.49 8.91
N SER A 16 19.08 3.77 8.80
CA SER A 16 20.03 4.87 8.55
C SER A 16 21.12 5.00 9.61
N ARG A 17 20.87 4.50 10.84
CA ARG A 17 21.81 4.49 11.94
C ARG A 17 22.39 3.10 12.23
N GLY A 18 21.71 2.03 11.84
CA GLY A 18 22.09 0.65 12.17
C GLY A 18 21.85 0.27 13.64
N SER A 19 21.05 1.06 14.37
CA SER A 19 20.59 0.77 15.73
C SER A 19 19.13 0.29 15.72
N ASN A 20 18.58 -0.09 16.88
CA ASN A 20 17.15 -0.42 17.01
C ASN A 20 16.29 0.80 17.40
N ASN A 21 16.61 2.00 16.87
CA ASN A 21 15.87 3.23 17.16
C ASN A 21 15.62 4.04 15.87
N PRO A 22 14.35 4.27 15.47
CA PRO A 22 13.12 3.82 16.13
C PRO A 22 12.91 2.30 16.06
N ASP A 23 12.27 1.72 17.08
CA ASP A 23 11.84 0.32 17.04
C ASP A 23 10.50 0.21 16.30
N ILE A 24 10.49 -0.48 15.16
CA ILE A 24 9.28 -0.71 14.38
C ILE A 24 8.18 -1.41 15.17
N LYS A 25 8.51 -2.23 16.17
CA LYS A 25 7.54 -2.93 17.03
C LYS A 25 6.70 -1.92 17.82
N GLU A 26 7.32 -0.90 18.39
CA GLU A 26 6.63 0.12 19.19
C GLU A 26 5.65 0.92 18.33
N PHE A 27 6.08 1.30 17.11
CA PHE A 27 5.22 1.98 16.15
C PHE A 27 4.09 1.07 15.64
N ALA A 28 4.36 -0.20 15.37
CA ALA A 28 3.33 -1.17 14.99
C ALA A 28 2.28 -1.33 16.09
N ILE A 29 2.68 -1.52 17.35
CA ILE A 29 1.74 -1.60 18.49
C ILE A 29 0.92 -0.33 18.61
N THR A 30 1.57 0.84 18.60
CA THR A 30 0.88 2.14 18.69
C THR A 30 -0.18 2.30 17.60
N ALA A 31 0.11 1.85 16.37
CA ALA A 31 -0.85 1.88 15.26
C ALA A 31 -1.99 0.86 15.45
N LEU A 32 -1.69 -0.37 15.87
CA LEU A 32 -2.66 -1.46 16.02
C LEU A 32 -3.65 -1.26 17.17
N GLU A 33 -3.27 -0.49 18.20
CA GLU A 33 -4.16 -0.07 19.30
C GLU A 33 -5.26 0.91 18.82
N GLU A 34 -5.10 1.53 17.65
CA GLU A 34 -6.05 2.48 17.09
C GLU A 34 -7.05 1.80 16.13
N ASN A 35 -8.10 2.52 15.75
CA ASN A 35 -9.14 2.02 14.83
C ASN A 35 -8.70 2.07 13.35
N ILE A 36 -7.56 1.44 13.05
CA ILE A 36 -7.08 1.20 11.68
C ILE A 36 -7.49 -0.19 11.20
N LEU A 37 -7.40 -0.41 9.89
CA LEU A 37 -7.60 -1.73 9.29
C LEU A 37 -6.43 -2.67 9.54
N GLY A 38 -5.21 -2.16 9.38
CA GLY A 38 -4.04 -3.00 9.29
C GLY A 38 -2.74 -2.25 9.11
N LEU A 39 -1.68 -3.03 8.89
CA LEU A 39 -0.33 -2.54 8.62
C LEU A 39 0.10 -2.98 7.22
N THR A 40 0.79 -2.08 6.53
CA THR A 40 1.39 -2.32 5.23
C THR A 40 2.92 -2.25 5.33
N VAL A 41 3.62 -3.13 4.62
CA VAL A 41 5.08 -3.11 4.49
C VAL A 41 5.52 -3.54 3.10
N HIS A 42 6.69 -3.09 2.69
CA HIS A 42 7.28 -3.45 1.41
C HIS A 42 8.73 -3.91 1.63
N PRO A 43 9.00 -5.21 1.80
CA PRO A 43 10.37 -5.73 1.80
C PRO A 43 10.98 -5.59 0.40
N ARG A 44 12.00 -4.72 0.26
CA ARG A 44 12.72 -4.51 -1.00
C ARG A 44 13.93 -5.45 -1.12
N PRO A 45 14.36 -5.85 -2.33
CA PRO A 45 15.50 -6.75 -2.51
C PRO A 45 16.83 -6.25 -1.94
N ASP A 46 17.04 -4.94 -1.96
CA ASP A 46 18.22 -4.28 -1.38
C ASP A 46 18.16 -4.12 0.15
N SER A 47 17.06 -4.54 0.79
CA SER A 47 16.81 -4.40 2.23
C SER A 47 16.95 -2.97 2.74
N ARG A 48 16.67 -1.94 1.91
CA ARG A 48 16.85 -0.54 2.30
C ARG A 48 16.01 -0.11 3.53
N HIS A 49 14.87 -0.75 3.77
CA HIS A 49 14.02 -0.51 4.95
C HIS A 49 13.58 -1.79 5.64
N ILE A 50 12.47 -2.38 5.19
CA ILE A 50 11.84 -3.53 5.83
C ILE A 50 12.72 -4.75 5.63
N THR A 51 13.05 -5.41 6.73
CA THR A 51 13.82 -6.65 6.76
C THR A 51 12.90 -7.85 6.95
N TYR A 52 13.44 -9.04 6.72
CA TYR A 52 12.70 -10.29 6.95
C TYR A 52 12.28 -10.48 8.42
N ASP A 53 13.07 -10.01 9.39
CA ASP A 53 12.68 -10.08 10.81
C ASP A 53 11.58 -9.07 11.16
N ASP A 54 11.49 -7.94 10.44
CA ASP A 54 10.35 -7.02 10.57
C ASP A 54 9.05 -7.68 10.14
N LEU A 55 9.08 -8.46 9.04
CA LEU A 55 7.91 -9.21 8.57
C LEU A 55 7.40 -10.20 9.63
N LYS A 56 8.30 -10.95 10.30
CA LYS A 56 7.93 -11.85 11.39
C LYS A 56 7.24 -11.11 12.53
N ARG A 57 7.84 -10.01 12.99
CA ARG A 57 7.29 -9.21 14.09
C ARG A 57 5.91 -8.67 13.74
N ILE A 58 5.76 -8.09 12.54
CA ILE A 58 4.49 -7.48 12.11
C ILE A 58 3.43 -8.56 11.87
N LYS A 59 3.77 -9.73 11.33
CA LYS A 59 2.84 -10.85 11.19
C LYS A 59 2.29 -11.33 12.53
N ILE A 60 3.15 -11.45 13.54
CA ILE A 60 2.73 -11.83 14.91
C ILE A 60 1.78 -10.76 15.46
N LEU A 61 2.18 -9.49 15.44
CA LEU A 61 1.39 -8.39 16.00
C LEU A 61 0.03 -8.22 15.30
N THR A 62 -0.01 -8.22 13.97
CA THR A 62 -1.28 -8.11 13.23
C THR A 62 -2.23 -9.26 13.57
N SER A 63 -1.71 -10.46 13.79
CA SER A 63 -2.51 -11.62 14.24
C SER A 63 -3.02 -11.45 15.67
N GLU A 64 -2.17 -11.02 16.61
CA GLU A 64 -2.54 -10.78 18.02
C GLU A 64 -3.62 -9.70 18.17
N TYR A 65 -3.56 -8.65 17.36
CA TYR A 65 -4.51 -7.53 17.38
C TYR A 65 -5.72 -7.75 16.46
N ASN A 66 -5.80 -8.88 15.76
CA ASN A 66 -6.85 -9.20 14.78
C ASN A 66 -7.03 -8.08 13.72
N LYS A 67 -5.92 -7.66 13.12
CA LYS A 67 -5.85 -6.62 12.07
C LYS A 67 -5.28 -7.22 10.78
N GLU A 68 -5.54 -6.56 9.66
CA GLU A 68 -5.02 -7.01 8.37
C GLU A 68 -3.51 -6.77 8.25
N PHE A 69 -2.83 -7.68 7.57
CA PHE A 69 -1.44 -7.50 7.17
C PHE A 69 -1.36 -7.44 5.66
N ASN A 70 -0.80 -6.36 5.13
CA ASN A 70 -0.50 -6.19 3.71
C ASN A 70 1.01 -6.24 3.47
N ILE A 71 1.45 -7.11 2.56
CA ILE A 71 2.82 -7.12 2.06
C ILE A 71 2.79 -6.65 0.61
N GLU A 72 3.46 -5.53 0.34
CA GLU A 72 3.75 -5.05 -1.00
C GLU A 72 5.04 -5.67 -1.54
N GLY A 73 5.12 -5.90 -2.85
CA GLY A 73 6.38 -6.26 -3.48
C GLY A 73 6.28 -6.58 -4.96
N ASN A 74 7.46 -6.61 -5.58
CA ASN A 74 7.59 -6.97 -6.99
C ASN A 74 7.80 -8.49 -7.14
N PRO A 75 6.86 -9.23 -7.77
CA PRO A 75 6.97 -10.67 -7.99
C PRO A 75 8.09 -11.09 -8.93
N VAL A 76 8.64 -10.20 -9.77
CA VAL A 76 9.71 -10.52 -10.73
C VAL A 76 11.12 -10.25 -10.22
N GLU A 77 11.26 -9.60 -9.05
CA GLU A 77 12.56 -9.34 -8.44
C GLU A 77 13.19 -10.63 -7.88
N ALA A 78 14.44 -10.86 -8.26
CA ALA A 78 15.14 -12.10 -7.96
C ALA A 78 15.47 -12.23 -6.46
N PRO A 79 15.42 -13.45 -5.90
CA PRO A 79 15.97 -13.72 -4.57
C PRO A 79 17.47 -13.39 -4.50
N SER A 80 17.93 -13.07 -3.29
CA SER A 80 19.32 -12.84 -2.94
C SER A 80 19.61 -13.45 -1.56
N SER A 81 20.86 -13.34 -1.08
CA SER A 81 21.21 -13.75 0.28
C SER A 81 20.47 -12.94 1.38
N ARG A 82 19.88 -11.79 1.03
CA ARG A 82 19.18 -10.90 1.96
C ARG A 82 17.68 -10.78 1.69
N TYR A 83 17.21 -11.26 0.54
CA TYR A 83 15.82 -11.18 0.11
C TYR A 83 15.35 -12.52 -0.45
N LYS A 84 14.30 -13.11 0.11
CA LYS A 84 13.82 -14.43 -0.31
C LYS A 84 13.06 -14.45 -1.65
N GLY A 85 12.76 -13.29 -2.23
CA GLY A 85 11.81 -13.19 -3.35
C GLY A 85 10.38 -13.03 -2.85
N TYR A 86 9.60 -12.20 -3.53
CA TYR A 86 8.26 -11.80 -3.07
C TYR A 86 7.33 -13.00 -2.92
N ILE A 87 7.29 -13.90 -3.92
CA ILE A 87 6.42 -15.08 -3.92
C ILE A 87 6.70 -15.96 -2.70
N GLN A 88 7.97 -16.23 -2.39
CA GLN A 88 8.36 -17.01 -1.22
C GLN A 88 7.95 -16.32 0.10
N LEU A 89 8.05 -14.98 0.17
CA LEU A 89 7.60 -14.23 1.34
C LEU A 89 6.07 -14.35 1.53
N ILE A 90 5.28 -14.31 0.46
CA ILE A 90 3.82 -14.50 0.56
C ILE A 90 3.48 -15.93 1.01
N GLU A 91 4.13 -16.95 0.44
CA GLU A 91 3.95 -18.35 0.84
C GLU A 91 4.25 -18.59 2.33
N GLU A 92 5.28 -17.92 2.85
CA GLU A 92 5.73 -18.08 4.22
C GLU A 92 4.86 -17.31 5.22
N PHE A 93 4.60 -16.03 4.96
CA PHE A 93 3.92 -15.14 5.92
C PHE A 93 2.40 -15.18 5.83
N LYS A 94 1.86 -15.64 4.69
CA LYS A 94 0.43 -15.72 4.40
C LYS A 94 -0.33 -14.47 4.86
N PRO A 95 -0.03 -13.30 4.30
CA PRO A 95 -0.65 -12.05 4.71
C PRO A 95 -2.13 -12.03 4.32
N THR A 96 -2.91 -11.14 4.95
CA THR A 96 -4.31 -10.95 4.56
C THR A 96 -4.37 -10.40 3.14
N GLN A 97 -3.53 -9.42 2.82
CA GLN A 97 -3.39 -8.83 1.48
C GLN A 97 -1.95 -8.97 0.97
N ALA A 98 -1.81 -9.27 -0.32
CA ALA A 98 -0.55 -9.17 -1.04
C ALA A 98 -0.74 -8.16 -2.17
N THR A 99 -0.06 -7.01 -2.12
CA THR A 99 -0.14 -5.96 -3.16
C THR A 99 1.06 -6.08 -4.11
N LEU A 100 0.81 -6.42 -5.37
CA LEU A 100 1.83 -6.49 -6.40
C LEU A 100 2.11 -5.09 -6.94
N VAL A 101 3.39 -4.70 -6.94
CA VAL A 101 3.86 -3.42 -7.49
C VAL A 101 4.92 -3.70 -8.56
N PRO A 102 4.99 -2.92 -9.66
CA PRO A 102 5.90 -3.18 -10.77
C PRO A 102 7.33 -2.70 -10.50
N ASP A 103 7.56 -1.99 -9.39
CA ASP A 103 8.81 -1.27 -9.16
C ASP A 103 10.05 -2.16 -9.18
N ALA A 104 11.06 -1.74 -9.95
CA ALA A 104 12.40 -2.29 -9.89
C ALA A 104 13.14 -1.85 -8.61
N THR A 105 14.11 -2.64 -8.16
CA THR A 105 14.92 -2.39 -6.95
C THR A 105 15.60 -1.02 -6.93
N ASN A 106 16.01 -0.50 -8.09
CA ASN A 106 16.71 0.79 -8.19
C ASN A 106 15.77 2.02 -8.13
N GLN A 107 14.45 1.84 -8.21
CA GLN A 107 13.51 2.94 -8.10
C GLN A 107 13.42 3.45 -6.66
N LEU A 108 13.23 4.77 -6.49
CA LEU A 108 13.11 5.40 -5.17
C LEU A 108 11.73 5.13 -4.53
N THR A 109 10.69 5.12 -5.35
CA THR A 109 9.27 4.87 -4.99
C THR A 109 8.50 4.40 -6.24
N SER A 110 7.27 3.91 -6.07
CA SER A 110 6.40 3.50 -7.18
C SER A 110 5.95 4.70 -8.00
N ASP A 111 6.33 4.76 -9.27
CA ASP A 111 6.00 5.87 -10.17
C ASP A 111 5.04 5.48 -11.30
N HIS A 112 4.68 4.19 -11.40
CA HIS A 112 3.69 3.65 -12.32
C HIS A 112 3.07 2.36 -11.75
N GLY A 113 1.89 2.01 -12.26
CA GLY A 113 1.23 0.72 -12.02
C GLY A 113 1.46 -0.30 -13.13
N TRP A 114 0.98 -1.53 -12.91
CA TRP A 114 1.00 -2.61 -13.90
C TRP A 114 0.10 -2.32 -15.09
N GLU A 115 0.55 -2.73 -16.27
CA GLU A 115 -0.28 -2.79 -17.47
C GLU A 115 -1.15 -4.05 -17.47
N ILE A 116 -2.35 -3.96 -18.03
CA ILE A 116 -3.32 -5.09 -18.03
C ILE A 116 -2.79 -6.30 -18.80
N GLN A 117 -2.03 -6.08 -19.87
CA GLN A 117 -1.47 -7.21 -20.65
C GLN A 117 -0.46 -8.01 -19.81
N ASP A 118 0.34 -7.35 -18.98
CA ASP A 118 1.29 -8.02 -18.09
C ASP A 118 0.55 -8.84 -17.02
N LEU A 119 -0.51 -8.27 -16.42
CA LEU A 119 -1.34 -8.96 -15.43
C LEU A 119 -2.07 -10.18 -16.00
N ASN A 120 -2.50 -10.11 -17.25
CA ASN A 120 -3.18 -11.20 -17.94
C ASN A 120 -2.24 -12.37 -18.29
N THR A 121 -0.94 -12.10 -18.43
CA THR A 121 0.06 -13.12 -18.78
C THR A 121 0.90 -13.60 -17.59
N ALA A 122 0.78 -12.93 -16.44
CA ALA A 122 1.50 -13.24 -15.21
C ALA A 122 1.05 -14.56 -14.56
N ASN A 123 1.85 -15.61 -14.77
CA ASN A 123 1.60 -16.96 -14.23
C ASN A 123 1.77 -17.09 -12.69
N TYR A 124 2.35 -16.09 -12.03
CA TYR A 124 2.59 -16.10 -10.58
C TYR A 124 1.39 -15.63 -9.74
N ILE A 125 0.44 -14.91 -10.33
CA ILE A 125 -0.68 -14.29 -9.59
C ILE A 125 -1.56 -15.35 -8.93
N GLU A 126 -1.86 -16.45 -9.62
CA GLU A 126 -2.62 -17.56 -9.05
C GLU A 126 -1.91 -18.21 -7.86
N ASN A 127 -0.58 -18.32 -7.92
CA ASN A 127 0.20 -18.87 -6.81
C ASN A 127 0.19 -17.94 -5.60
N ILE A 128 0.33 -16.63 -5.83
CA ILE A 128 0.24 -15.61 -4.78
C ILE A 128 -1.14 -15.68 -4.11
N LYS A 129 -2.22 -15.70 -4.90
CA LYS A 129 -3.60 -15.78 -4.41
C LYS A 129 -3.86 -16.99 -3.52
N LYS A 130 -3.24 -18.15 -3.79
CA LYS A 130 -3.36 -19.34 -2.93
C LYS A 130 -2.79 -19.14 -1.52
N ASN A 131 -1.93 -18.14 -1.34
CA ASN A 131 -1.19 -17.88 -0.11
C ASN A 131 -1.61 -16.57 0.59
N CYS A 132 -2.60 -15.85 0.09
CA CYS A 132 -3.18 -14.69 0.77
C CYS A 132 -4.71 -14.73 0.71
N THR A 133 -5.37 -13.92 1.54
CA THR A 133 -6.83 -13.78 1.44
C THR A 133 -7.21 -12.93 0.24
N ARG A 134 -6.41 -11.90 -0.05
CA ARG A 134 -6.68 -10.89 -1.07
C ARG A 134 -5.41 -10.58 -1.88
N CYS A 135 -5.46 -10.82 -3.18
CA CYS A 135 -4.43 -10.40 -4.12
C CYS A 135 -4.81 -9.03 -4.69
N SER A 136 -3.97 -8.03 -4.42
CA SER A 136 -4.14 -6.67 -4.92
C SER A 136 -3.06 -6.35 -5.96
N VAL A 137 -3.39 -5.54 -6.96
CA VAL A 137 -2.43 -5.09 -7.98
C VAL A 137 -2.39 -3.57 -8.04
N PHE A 138 -1.18 -3.00 -8.04
CA PHE A 138 -0.97 -1.56 -8.17
C PHE A 138 -1.15 -1.14 -9.63
N ILE A 139 -2.05 -0.20 -9.90
CA ILE A 139 -2.43 0.23 -11.27
C ILE A 139 -2.51 1.75 -11.37
N ASN A 140 -2.36 2.26 -12.59
CA ASN A 140 -2.55 3.68 -12.88
C ASN A 140 -4.04 4.07 -12.81
N ALA A 141 -4.33 5.30 -12.40
CA ALA A 141 -5.67 5.87 -12.57
C ALA A 141 -5.99 6.02 -14.07
N GLY A 142 -7.21 5.68 -14.47
CA GLY A 142 -7.65 5.68 -15.87
C GLY A 142 -7.47 4.33 -16.59
N THR A 143 -6.87 3.33 -15.95
CA THR A 143 -6.78 1.97 -16.48
C THR A 143 -8.18 1.36 -16.66
N ASN A 144 -8.44 0.80 -17.85
CA ASN A 144 -9.69 0.11 -18.19
C ASN A 144 -9.66 -1.36 -17.77
N LEU A 145 -10.26 -1.68 -16.63
CA LEU A 145 -10.24 -3.03 -16.07
C LEU A 145 -11.19 -4.03 -16.76
N ASN A 146 -11.96 -3.61 -17.77
CA ASN A 146 -12.76 -4.54 -18.57
C ASN A 146 -11.89 -5.54 -19.33
N GLU A 147 -10.65 -5.16 -19.65
CA GLU A 147 -9.68 -6.00 -20.36
C GLU A 147 -8.94 -6.97 -19.44
N LEU A 148 -9.13 -6.86 -18.11
CA LEU A 148 -8.52 -7.77 -17.15
C LEU A 148 -9.21 -9.13 -17.21
N SER A 149 -8.48 -10.18 -17.57
CA SER A 149 -8.96 -11.57 -17.63
C SER A 149 -8.54 -12.40 -16.42
N ASN A 150 -7.56 -11.93 -15.64
CA ASN A 150 -7.06 -12.65 -14.49
C ASN A 150 -8.00 -12.54 -13.28
N ASN A 151 -8.71 -13.63 -12.99
CA ASN A 151 -9.70 -13.71 -11.90
C ASN A 151 -9.08 -13.94 -10.51
N ALA A 152 -7.77 -14.14 -10.42
CA ALA A 152 -7.08 -14.29 -9.13
C ALA A 152 -6.81 -12.94 -8.44
N ILE A 153 -7.09 -11.82 -9.12
CA ILE A 153 -6.95 -10.46 -8.58
C ILE A 153 -8.28 -10.06 -7.94
N ASP A 154 -8.26 -9.82 -6.63
CA ASP A 154 -9.44 -9.46 -5.85
C ASP A 154 -9.57 -7.95 -5.63
N ALA A 155 -8.45 -7.23 -5.77
CA ALA A 155 -8.36 -5.82 -5.45
C ALA A 155 -7.43 -5.10 -6.42
N ILE A 156 -7.65 -3.80 -6.56
CA ILE A 156 -6.71 -2.88 -7.18
C ILE A 156 -6.21 -1.91 -6.12
N GLU A 157 -5.00 -1.39 -6.31
CA GLU A 157 -4.52 -0.22 -5.58
C GLU A 157 -4.16 0.86 -6.60
N ILE A 158 -4.94 1.94 -6.61
CA ILE A 158 -4.77 3.03 -7.57
C ILE A 158 -3.58 3.88 -7.14
N TYR A 159 -2.63 4.06 -8.05
CA TYR A 159 -1.52 4.99 -7.91
C TYR A 159 -2.01 6.43 -7.92
N THR A 160 -1.93 7.11 -6.77
CA THR A 160 -2.43 8.50 -6.61
C THR A 160 -1.35 9.58 -6.71
N GLY A 161 -0.12 9.25 -7.15
CA GLY A 161 0.96 10.25 -7.31
C GLY A 161 0.59 11.46 -8.18
N PRO A 162 0.09 11.27 -9.42
CA PRO A 162 -0.32 12.37 -10.28
C PRO A 162 -1.44 13.25 -9.67
N PHE A 163 -2.39 12.62 -8.97
CA PHE A 163 -3.44 13.31 -8.24
C PHE A 163 -2.87 14.15 -7.10
N ALA A 164 -2.02 13.57 -6.26
CA ALA A 164 -1.38 14.26 -5.15
C ALA A 164 -0.55 15.46 -5.64
N ASP A 165 0.16 15.32 -6.75
CA ASP A 165 0.94 16.41 -7.35
C ASP A 165 0.06 17.52 -7.94
N ALA A 166 -1.07 17.18 -8.56
CA ALA A 166 -2.05 18.17 -9.01
C ALA A 166 -2.61 19.01 -7.84
N VAL A 167 -2.89 18.36 -6.69
CA VAL A 167 -3.33 19.04 -5.46
C VAL A 167 -2.24 19.95 -4.91
N LYS A 168 -0.98 19.48 -4.84
CA LYS A 168 0.17 20.31 -4.40
C LYS A 168 0.35 21.55 -5.28
N GLN A 169 0.15 21.41 -6.59
CA GLN A 169 0.22 22.51 -7.55
C GLN A 169 -0.99 23.45 -7.48
N LYS A 170 -2.03 23.11 -6.72
CA LYS A 170 -3.31 23.85 -6.63
C LYS A 170 -3.95 24.09 -8.00
N ASN A 171 -3.79 23.15 -8.92
CA ASN A 171 -4.31 23.25 -10.28
C ASN A 171 -5.65 22.51 -10.38
N SER A 172 -6.76 23.24 -10.23
CA SER A 172 -8.11 22.66 -10.21
C SER A 172 -8.40 21.79 -11.44
N LYS A 173 -8.00 22.23 -12.63
CA LYS A 173 -8.23 21.48 -13.87
C LYS A 173 -7.49 20.13 -13.87
N LEU A 174 -6.27 20.09 -13.35
CA LEU A 174 -5.53 18.83 -13.21
C LEU A 174 -6.15 17.94 -12.14
N ILE A 175 -6.59 18.52 -11.01
CA ILE A 175 -7.27 17.79 -9.94
C ILE A 175 -8.53 17.10 -10.49
N ASP A 176 -9.39 17.84 -11.19
CA ASP A 176 -10.63 17.30 -11.78
C ASP A 176 -10.35 16.19 -12.78
N ASN A 177 -9.29 16.33 -13.59
CA ASN A 177 -8.87 15.33 -14.55
C ASN A 177 -8.39 14.03 -13.87
N GLU A 178 -7.55 14.14 -12.85
CA GLU A 178 -7.05 12.96 -12.12
C GLU A 178 -8.16 12.30 -11.30
N LEU A 179 -9.06 13.07 -10.67
CA LEU A 179 -10.24 12.52 -9.99
C LEU A 179 -11.14 11.76 -10.98
N SER A 180 -11.36 12.30 -12.18
CA SER A 180 -12.16 11.63 -13.22
C SER A 180 -11.56 10.27 -13.63
N LYS A 181 -10.23 10.18 -13.72
CA LYS A 181 -9.52 8.92 -13.98
C LYS A 181 -9.66 7.93 -12.83
N ILE A 182 -9.55 8.39 -11.58
CA ILE A 182 -9.75 7.57 -10.38
C ILE A 182 -11.17 7.01 -10.36
N VAL A 183 -12.18 7.85 -10.60
CA VAL A 183 -13.59 7.45 -10.69
C VAL A 183 -13.77 6.38 -11.76
N PHE A 184 -13.28 6.63 -12.99
CA PHE A 184 -13.39 5.68 -14.10
C PHE A 184 -12.85 4.29 -13.75
N THR A 185 -11.62 4.20 -13.24
CA THR A 185 -11.02 2.91 -12.85
C THR A 185 -11.76 2.26 -11.68
N SER A 186 -12.17 3.06 -10.69
CA SER A 186 -12.87 2.57 -9.50
C SER A 186 -14.23 1.98 -9.84
N GLU A 187 -15.03 2.64 -10.68
CA GLU A 187 -16.36 2.16 -11.08
C GLU A 187 -16.28 0.81 -11.80
N ILE A 188 -15.32 0.64 -12.72
CA ILE A 188 -15.12 -0.63 -13.42
C ILE A 188 -14.67 -1.72 -12.44
N ALA A 189 -13.76 -1.42 -11.52
CA ALA A 189 -13.35 -2.37 -10.47
C ALA A 189 -14.54 -2.82 -9.61
N LYS A 190 -15.40 -1.89 -9.19
CA LYS A 190 -16.61 -2.18 -8.42
C LYS A 190 -17.60 -3.06 -9.19
N GLN A 191 -17.82 -2.78 -10.48
CA GLN A 191 -18.67 -3.62 -11.35
C GLN A 191 -18.14 -5.06 -11.46
N ARG A 192 -16.82 -5.24 -11.33
CA ARG A 192 -16.15 -6.53 -11.31
C ARG A 192 -16.04 -7.16 -9.92
N ASN A 193 -16.72 -6.59 -8.92
CA ASN A 193 -16.67 -7.00 -7.50
C ASN A 193 -15.26 -6.97 -6.90
N MET A 194 -14.37 -6.12 -7.42
CA MET A 194 -13.04 -5.93 -6.87
C MET A 194 -13.06 -4.87 -5.78
N ARG A 195 -12.21 -5.04 -4.78
CA ARG A 195 -11.94 -3.99 -3.78
C ARG A 195 -11.10 -2.89 -4.43
N VAL A 196 -11.42 -1.64 -4.12
CA VAL A 196 -10.71 -0.46 -4.65
C VAL A 196 -9.89 0.18 -3.54
N ASN A 197 -8.59 -0.07 -3.56
CA ASN A 197 -7.65 0.60 -2.67
C ASN A 197 -7.01 1.79 -3.40
N ALA A 198 -6.41 2.70 -2.64
CA ALA A 198 -5.56 3.77 -3.17
C ALA A 198 -4.34 3.99 -2.27
N GLY A 199 -3.26 4.50 -2.85
CA GLY A 199 -2.04 4.73 -2.11
C GLY A 199 -1.06 5.57 -2.93
N HIS A 200 0.05 5.91 -2.29
CA HIS A 200 1.09 6.82 -2.79
C HIS A 200 0.73 8.31 -2.64
N ASP A 201 1.54 9.04 -1.87
CA ASP A 201 1.46 10.49 -1.64
C ASP A 201 0.11 11.06 -1.14
N LEU A 202 -0.73 10.20 -0.55
CA LEU A 202 -1.93 10.66 0.16
C LEU A 202 -1.55 11.31 1.50
N ASP A 203 -2.20 12.43 1.80
CA ASP A 203 -2.00 13.21 3.01
C ASP A 203 -3.31 13.83 3.54
N LEU A 204 -3.27 14.55 4.67
CA LEU A 204 -4.45 15.20 5.25
C LEU A 204 -5.07 16.29 4.36
N ILE A 205 -4.36 16.78 3.35
CA ILE A 205 -4.83 17.84 2.45
C ILE A 205 -5.61 17.25 1.28
N ASN A 206 -5.09 16.17 0.68
CA ASN A 206 -5.65 15.59 -0.54
C ASN A 206 -6.64 14.44 -0.28
N LEU A 207 -6.53 13.76 0.87
CA LEU A 207 -7.41 12.63 1.22
C LEU A 207 -8.91 12.98 1.27
N PRO A 208 -9.36 14.17 1.73
CA PRO A 208 -10.78 14.53 1.72
C PRO A 208 -11.43 14.38 0.35
N LEU A 209 -10.72 14.75 -0.73
CA LEU A 209 -11.24 14.67 -2.10
C LEU A 209 -11.51 13.22 -2.53
N LEU A 210 -10.74 12.24 -2.03
CA LEU A 210 -10.98 10.82 -2.30
C LEU A 210 -12.08 10.23 -1.41
N ILE A 211 -12.24 10.76 -0.19
CA ILE A 211 -13.35 10.39 0.71
C ILE A 211 -14.67 10.79 0.05
N ASP A 212 -14.75 12.00 -0.50
CA ASP A 212 -15.95 12.54 -1.16
C ASP A 212 -16.42 11.69 -2.36
N LEU A 213 -15.50 10.99 -3.04
CA LEU A 213 -15.86 10.08 -4.13
C LEU A 213 -16.68 8.87 -3.63
N ASN A 214 -16.50 8.44 -2.37
CA ASN A 214 -17.11 7.23 -1.79
C ASN A 214 -16.88 5.95 -2.63
N LEU A 215 -15.77 5.89 -3.38
CA LEU A 215 -15.41 4.74 -4.22
C LEU A 215 -14.24 3.92 -3.66
N ILE A 216 -13.46 4.49 -2.73
CA ILE A 216 -12.25 3.89 -2.18
C ILE A 216 -12.54 3.14 -0.87
N ASP A 217 -12.18 1.85 -0.86
CA ASP A 217 -12.35 0.94 0.27
C ASP A 217 -11.23 1.05 1.29
N GLU A 218 -9.99 1.20 0.84
CA GLU A 218 -8.77 1.23 1.67
C GLU A 218 -7.78 2.28 1.16
N VAL A 219 -7.06 2.91 2.08
CA VAL A 219 -5.87 3.69 1.75
C VAL A 219 -4.65 3.18 2.51
N SER A 220 -3.55 2.94 1.80
CA SER A 220 -2.24 2.60 2.37
C SER A 220 -1.37 3.86 2.43
N ILE A 221 -1.18 4.42 3.63
CA ILE A 221 -0.47 5.70 3.82
C ILE A 221 0.77 5.49 4.68
N GLY A 222 1.93 5.95 4.20
CA GLY A 222 3.21 5.79 4.89
C GLY A 222 3.97 7.09 5.04
N HIS A 223 4.53 7.60 3.94
CA HIS A 223 5.45 8.74 3.98
C HIS A 223 4.85 9.98 4.66
N ALA A 224 3.64 10.40 4.28
CA ALA A 224 2.98 11.55 4.88
C ALA A 224 2.76 11.39 6.39
N ILE A 225 2.20 10.24 6.83
CA ILE A 225 2.02 9.94 8.26
C ILE A 225 3.35 10.06 9.01
N ILE A 226 4.43 9.44 8.52
CA ILE A 226 5.72 9.47 9.23
C ILE A 226 6.31 10.89 9.24
N SER A 227 6.27 11.60 8.11
CA SER A 227 6.79 12.97 8.01
C SER A 227 6.05 13.94 8.93
N GLU A 228 4.72 13.91 8.97
CA GLU A 228 3.91 14.75 9.86
C GLU A 228 4.12 14.41 11.34
N SER A 229 4.35 13.12 11.63
CA SER A 229 4.60 12.63 12.99
C SER A 229 5.88 13.15 13.61
N LEU A 230 6.86 13.58 12.80
CA LEU A 230 8.07 14.23 13.31
C LEU A 230 7.75 15.53 14.07
N ASN A 231 6.67 16.22 13.69
CA ASN A 231 6.23 17.45 14.35
C ASN A 231 5.11 17.20 15.36
N LYS A 232 4.16 16.31 15.05
CA LYS A 232 2.92 16.12 15.82
C LYS A 232 2.98 14.97 16.84
N GLY A 233 3.92 14.03 16.66
CA GLY A 233 3.92 12.72 17.32
C GLY A 233 3.03 11.70 16.60
N PHE A 234 3.49 10.45 16.53
CA PHE A 234 2.89 9.39 15.71
C PHE A 234 1.43 9.08 16.02
N LYS A 235 1.10 8.87 17.30
CA LYS A 235 -0.28 8.59 17.75
C LYS A 235 -1.24 9.72 17.39
N LYS A 236 -0.81 10.98 17.57
CA LYS A 236 -1.64 12.14 17.22
C LYS A 236 -1.90 12.21 15.72
N THR A 237 -0.87 12.03 14.89
CA THR A 237 -1.02 12.02 13.43
C THR A 237 -2.01 10.94 12.99
N ILE A 238 -1.87 9.70 13.45
CA ILE A 238 -2.80 8.61 13.09
C ILE A 238 -4.24 8.97 13.47
N SER A 239 -4.45 9.54 14.66
CA SER A 239 -5.77 9.97 15.11
C SER A 239 -6.39 11.01 14.17
N GLU A 240 -5.61 11.93 13.61
CA GLU A 240 -6.09 12.91 12.62
C GLU A 240 -6.58 12.23 11.33
N TYR A 241 -5.83 11.25 10.80
CA TYR A 241 -6.26 10.49 9.61
C TYR A 241 -7.50 9.63 9.89
N ILE A 242 -7.59 8.98 11.06
CA ILE A 242 -8.75 8.17 11.44
C ILE A 242 -10.01 9.04 11.55
N LYS A 243 -9.91 10.20 12.22
CA LYS A 243 -11.02 11.16 12.32
C LYS A 243 -11.46 11.63 10.95
N LEU A 244 -10.51 11.96 10.07
CA LEU A 244 -10.84 12.39 8.72
C LEU A 244 -11.61 11.30 7.94
N ILE A 245 -11.22 10.03 8.07
CA ILE A 245 -11.85 8.90 7.36
C ILE A 245 -13.21 8.52 7.94
N HIS A 246 -13.44 8.70 9.24
CA HIS A 246 -14.68 8.26 9.91
C HIS A 246 -15.71 9.38 10.14
N GLY A 247 -15.32 10.66 9.99
CA GLY A 247 -16.13 11.81 10.42
C GLY A 247 -16.13 11.98 11.93
#